data_AF-A0AAD4TGN4-F1
#
_entry.id   AF-A0AAD4TGN4-F1
#
_cell.length_a   1.000
_cell.length_b   1.000
_cell.length_c   1.000
_cell.angle_alpha   90.00
_cell.angle_beta   90.00
_cell.angle_gamma   90.00
#
_symmetry.space_group_name_H-M   'P 1'
#
loop_
_entity.id
_entity.type
_entity.pdbx_description
1 polymer ?
#
loop_
_entity_poly.entity_id
_entity_poly.type
_entity_poly.pdbx_seq_one_letter_code
_entity_poly.pdbx_strand_id
1 'polypeptide(L)'
;MHQKVMGLLEVMLKQFEDSTASEKEEFLESSDVLKKALQSGTTDFVVRCLEKFPELISHKTGNESILQVAVEERNDEVLNFMFKLSGDRMDDLVSRRDEDGNNILHYVAKLPASHHLNLVLGAPLQMQREMQWFE
;
A
#
# COMPACT_ATOMS: atom_id res chain seq x y z
N MET A 1 11.74 -19.74 5.69
CA MET A 1 11.81 -18.34 6.18
C MET A 1 10.41 -17.72 6.31
N HIS A 2 9.56 -17.89 5.28
CA HIS A 2 8.19 -17.37 5.23
C HIS A 2 7.27 -17.72 6.44
N GLN A 3 7.27 -18.98 6.92
CA GLN A 3 6.44 -19.38 8.07
C GLN A 3 6.77 -18.67 9.39
N LYS A 4 8.04 -18.33 9.63
CA LYS A 4 8.45 -17.62 10.85
C LYS A 4 8.05 -16.14 10.79
N VAL A 5 8.12 -15.55 9.60
CA VAL A 5 7.66 -14.17 9.36
C VAL A 5 6.15 -14.07 9.56
N MET A 6 5.37 -15.01 9.00
CA MET A 6 3.92 -15.06 9.20
C MET A 6 3.52 -15.24 10.67
N GLY A 7 4.22 -16.10 11.41
CA GLY A 7 3.97 -16.27 12.84
C GLY A 7 4.27 -15.01 13.66
N LEU A 8 5.33 -14.26 13.32
CA LEU A 8 5.59 -12.97 13.96
C LEU A 8 4.51 -11.93 13.63
N LEU A 9 4.08 -11.91 12.37
CA LEU A 9 3.02 -11.04 11.86
C LEU A 9 1.69 -11.28 12.60
N GLU A 10 1.32 -12.55 12.81
CA GLU A 10 0.12 -12.91 13.59
C GLU A 10 0.22 -12.47 15.05
N VAL A 11 1.38 -12.64 15.69
CA VAL A 11 1.59 -12.19 17.08
C VAL A 11 1.49 -10.68 17.19
N MET A 12 2.12 -9.94 16.27
CA MET A 12 2.04 -8.48 16.22
C MET A 12 0.60 -8.01 16.00
N LEU A 13 -0.12 -8.57 15.03
CA LEU A 13 -1.50 -8.21 14.75
C LEU A 13 -2.44 -8.55 15.91
N LYS A 14 -2.17 -9.65 16.64
CA LYS A 14 -2.95 -10.03 17.83
C LYS A 14 -2.72 -9.07 19.00
N GLN A 15 -1.48 -8.62 19.21
CA GLN A 15 -1.20 -7.57 20.19
C GLN A 15 -1.91 -6.27 19.81
N PHE A 16 -1.96 -5.95 18.52
CA PHE A 16 -2.79 -4.84 18.03
C PHE A 16 -4.26 -5.07 18.30
N GLU A 17 -4.78 -6.29 18.19
CA GLU A 17 -6.18 -6.63 18.43
C GLU A 17 -6.63 -6.35 19.87
N ASP A 18 -5.75 -6.59 20.84
CA ASP A 18 -5.99 -6.33 22.28
C ASP A 18 -5.93 -4.83 22.66
N SER A 19 -5.37 -3.97 21.81
CA SER A 19 -5.37 -2.51 22.00
C SER A 19 -6.72 -1.87 21.64
N THR A 20 -6.95 -0.62 22.06
CA THR A 20 -8.15 0.12 21.66
C THR A 20 -8.08 0.53 20.18
N ALA A 21 -9.22 0.66 19.49
CA ALA A 21 -9.24 1.09 18.09
C ALA A 21 -8.52 2.43 17.86
N SER A 22 -8.65 3.36 18.80
CA SER A 22 -8.00 4.68 18.76
C SER A 22 -6.47 4.59 18.85
N GLU A 23 -5.92 3.68 19.66
CA GLU A 23 -4.47 3.49 19.77
C GLU A 23 -3.87 2.84 18.52
N LYS A 24 -4.66 2.01 17.82
CA LYS A 24 -4.22 1.33 16.58
C LYS A 24 -4.18 2.32 15.43
N GLU A 25 -5.23 3.12 15.28
CA GLU A 25 -5.25 4.24 14.32
C GLU A 25 -4.08 5.17 14.62
N GLU A 26 -3.89 5.60 15.86
CA GLU A 26 -2.78 6.50 16.24
C GLU A 26 -1.39 5.90 15.95
N PHE A 27 -1.18 4.62 16.22
CA PHE A 27 0.09 3.97 15.90
C PHE A 27 0.33 3.89 14.39
N LEU A 28 -0.69 3.49 13.62
CA LEU A 28 -0.57 3.35 12.16
C LEU A 28 -0.44 4.72 11.50
N GLU A 29 -1.09 5.74 12.05
CA GLU A 29 -1.02 7.14 11.64
C GLU A 29 0.34 7.77 11.95
N SER A 30 0.90 7.53 13.13
CA SER A 30 2.13 8.20 13.59
C SER A 30 3.42 7.61 13.01
N SER A 31 3.38 6.39 12.50
CA SER A 31 4.60 5.60 12.24
C SER A 31 4.97 5.46 10.75
N ASP A 32 4.10 5.92 9.84
CA ASP A 32 4.17 5.66 8.39
C ASP A 32 4.40 4.18 8.06
N VAL A 33 3.99 3.27 8.94
CA VAL A 33 4.35 1.85 8.86
C VAL A 33 3.80 1.20 7.59
N LEU A 34 2.59 1.56 7.17
CA LEU A 34 1.98 1.01 5.94
C LEU A 34 2.72 1.48 4.69
N LYS A 35 3.12 2.75 4.62
CA LYS A 35 3.95 3.27 3.53
C LYS A 35 5.31 2.58 3.47
N LYS A 36 5.98 2.42 4.62
CA LYS A 36 7.27 1.69 4.67
C LYS A 36 7.11 0.21 4.30
N ALA A 37 6.01 -0.42 4.70
CA ALA A 37 5.71 -1.79 4.33
C ALA A 37 5.51 -1.94 2.80
N LEU A 38 4.78 -1.01 2.17
CA LEU A 38 4.63 -0.95 0.71
C LEU A 38 5.98 -0.76 0.01
N GLN A 39 6.76 0.23 0.44
CA GLN A 39 8.10 0.55 -0.10
C GLN A 39 9.15 -0.55 0.14
N SER A 40 8.89 -1.50 1.01
CA SER A 40 9.78 -2.64 1.27
C SER A 40 9.30 -3.94 0.59
N GLY A 41 8.16 -3.90 -0.10
CA GLY A 41 7.53 -5.09 -0.68
C GLY A 41 6.95 -6.04 0.36
N THR A 42 6.65 -5.58 1.58
CA THR A 42 6.03 -6.40 2.64
C THR A 42 4.50 -6.41 2.45
N THR A 43 4.06 -6.90 1.28
CA THR A 43 2.67 -6.85 0.82
C THR A 43 1.71 -7.59 1.77
N ASP A 44 2.10 -8.77 2.24
CA ASP A 44 1.31 -9.60 3.16
C ASP A 44 0.90 -8.83 4.43
N PHE A 45 1.81 -8.00 4.95
CA PHE A 45 1.54 -7.20 6.14
C PHE A 45 0.45 -6.17 5.88
N VAL A 46 0.55 -5.46 4.75
CA VAL A 46 -0.41 -4.42 4.37
C VAL A 46 -1.79 -5.02 4.14
N VAL A 47 -1.88 -6.14 3.41
CA VAL A 47 -3.14 -6.85 3.17
C VAL A 47 -3.80 -7.26 4.49
N ARG A 48 -3.03 -7.87 5.41
CA ARG A 48 -3.56 -8.29 6.72
C ARG A 48 -4.00 -7.11 7.59
N CYS A 49 -3.31 -5.98 7.53
CA CYS A 49 -3.75 -4.76 8.20
C CYS A 49 -5.08 -4.25 7.61
N LEU A 50 -5.22 -4.20 6.29
CA LEU A 50 -6.44 -3.76 5.63
C LEU A 50 -7.61 -4.74 5.84
N GLU A 51 -7.35 -6.04 5.97
CA GLU A 51 -8.35 -7.06 6.33
C GLU A 51 -8.91 -6.84 7.74
N LYS A 52 -8.03 -6.55 8.71
CA LYS A 52 -8.42 -6.33 10.11
C LYS A 52 -8.99 -4.93 10.37
N PHE A 53 -8.52 -3.94 9.62
CA PHE A 53 -8.82 -2.51 9.82
C PHE A 53 -9.19 -1.87 8.47
N PRO A 54 -10.41 -2.11 7.95
CA PRO A 54 -10.83 -1.59 6.64
C PRO A 54 -10.83 -0.06 6.51
N GLU A 55 -10.97 0.65 7.63
CA GLU A 55 -10.91 2.10 7.73
C GLU A 55 -9.61 2.70 7.18
N LEU A 56 -8.52 1.94 7.26
CA LEU A 56 -7.20 2.35 6.77
C LEU A 56 -7.16 2.55 5.26
N ILE A 57 -8.13 2.04 4.50
CA ILE A 57 -8.16 2.24 3.04
C ILE A 57 -8.19 3.71 2.62
N SER A 58 -8.74 4.58 3.49
CA SER A 58 -8.83 6.03 3.28
C SER A 58 -7.74 6.81 4.01
N HIS A 59 -6.84 6.13 4.73
CA HIS A 59 -5.83 6.75 5.56
C HIS A 59 -4.75 7.46 4.71
N LYS A 60 -4.29 8.60 5.23
CA LYS A 60 -3.23 9.42 4.64
C LYS A 60 -1.94 9.26 5.42
N THR A 61 -0.89 8.89 4.72
CA THR A 61 0.45 8.74 5.26
C THR A 61 1.27 9.97 4.84
N GLY A 62 1.20 11.01 5.67
CA GLY A 62 1.69 12.34 5.32
C GLY A 62 0.82 12.97 4.23
N ASN A 63 1.44 13.33 3.09
CA ASN A 63 0.76 13.98 1.98
C ASN A 63 -0.07 13.00 1.11
N GLU A 64 0.31 11.72 1.11
CA GLU A 64 -0.15 10.71 0.14
C GLU A 64 -1.13 9.75 0.81
N SER A 65 -2.14 9.28 0.09
CA SER A 65 -3.00 8.20 0.58
C SER A 65 -2.32 6.84 0.40
N ILE A 66 -2.71 5.84 1.19
CA ILE A 66 -2.22 4.46 0.99
C ILE A 66 -2.48 3.97 -0.43
N LEU A 67 -3.60 4.37 -1.04
CA LEU A 67 -3.91 4.02 -2.43
C LEU A 67 -2.89 4.62 -3.40
N GLN A 68 -2.55 5.90 -3.23
CA GLN A 68 -1.54 6.58 -4.05
C GLN A 68 -0.16 5.93 -3.90
N VAL A 69 0.24 5.59 -2.67
CA VAL A 69 1.50 4.88 -2.40
C VAL A 69 1.49 3.49 -3.04
N ALA A 70 0.40 2.72 -2.93
CA ALA A 70 0.31 1.39 -3.55
C ALA A 70 0.40 1.44 -5.08
N VAL A 71 -0.15 2.49 -5.71
CA VAL A 71 0.01 2.75 -7.14
C VAL A 71 1.44 3.11 -7.52
N GLU A 72 2.09 3.97 -6.74
CA GLU A 72 3.49 4.36 -6.98
C GLU A 72 4.43 3.15 -6.89
N GLU A 73 4.17 2.23 -5.95
CA GLU A 73 4.93 0.99 -5.76
C GLU A 73 4.55 -0.16 -6.72
N ARG A 74 3.61 0.05 -7.65
CA ARG A 74 3.16 -0.98 -8.61
C ARG A 74 2.75 -2.29 -7.93
N ASN A 75 2.14 -2.20 -6.74
CA ASN A 75 1.75 -3.35 -5.94
C ASN A 75 0.33 -3.82 -6.29
N ASP A 76 0.22 -4.66 -7.31
CA ASP A 76 -1.03 -5.19 -7.84
C ASP A 76 -1.85 -5.98 -6.81
N GLU A 77 -1.19 -6.70 -5.92
CA GLU A 77 -1.84 -7.47 -4.87
C GLU A 77 -2.58 -6.57 -3.85
N VAL A 78 -1.92 -5.54 -3.32
CA VAL A 78 -2.58 -4.58 -2.42
C VAL A 78 -3.64 -3.79 -3.14
N LEU A 79 -3.39 -3.35 -4.38
CA LEU A 79 -4.40 -2.63 -5.16
C LEU A 79 -5.64 -3.49 -5.35
N ASN A 80 -5.50 -4.72 -5.86
CA ASN A 80 -6.61 -5.66 -6.03
C ASN A 80 -7.36 -5.91 -4.72
N PHE A 81 -6.66 -6.00 -3.60
CA PHE A 81 -7.28 -6.12 -2.29
C PHE A 81 -8.08 -4.86 -1.92
N MET A 82 -7.51 -3.67 -2.09
CA MET A 82 -8.20 -2.39 -1.85
C MET A 82 -9.41 -2.22 -2.77
N PHE A 83 -9.33 -2.57 -4.05
CA PHE A 83 -10.46 -2.54 -4.99
C PHE A 83 -11.64 -3.39 -4.47
N LYS A 84 -11.35 -4.62 -4.02
CA LYS A 84 -12.37 -5.52 -3.44
C LYS A 84 -12.98 -4.96 -2.16
N LEU A 85 -12.15 -4.34 -1.31
CA LEU A 85 -12.59 -3.79 -0.03
C LEU A 85 -13.36 -2.47 -0.17
N SER A 86 -13.02 -1.66 -1.17
CA SER A 86 -13.59 -0.32 -1.40
C SER A 86 -15.05 -0.37 -1.85
N GLY A 87 -15.42 -1.37 -2.65
CA GLY A 87 -16.76 -1.46 -3.26
C GLY A 87 -17.16 -0.14 -3.92
N ASP A 88 -18.33 0.37 -3.55
CA ASP A 88 -18.89 1.63 -4.09
C ASP A 88 -18.11 2.89 -3.70
N ARG A 89 -17.17 2.81 -2.75
CA ARG A 89 -16.34 3.95 -2.31
C ARG A 89 -15.12 4.19 -3.20
N MET A 90 -14.93 3.35 -4.21
CA MET A 90 -13.81 3.41 -5.15
C MET A 90 -13.67 4.79 -5.80
N ASP A 91 -14.79 5.34 -6.29
CA ASP A 91 -14.80 6.62 -7.01
C ASP A 91 -14.34 7.77 -6.12
N ASP A 92 -14.74 7.78 -4.84
CA ASP A 92 -14.26 8.75 -3.84
C ASP A 92 -12.74 8.64 -3.68
N LEU A 93 -12.23 7.42 -3.46
CA LEU A 93 -10.80 7.19 -3.21
C LEU A 93 -9.92 7.61 -4.39
N VAL A 94 -10.33 7.29 -5.61
CA VAL A 94 -9.62 7.61 -6.86
C VAL A 94 -9.64 9.11 -7.14
N SER A 95 -10.70 9.82 -6.74
CA SER A 95 -10.84 11.27 -6.93
C SER A 95 -9.99 12.12 -5.97
N ARG A 96 -9.49 11.53 -4.87
CA ARG A 96 -8.71 12.23 -3.85
C ARG A 96 -7.41 12.78 -4.41
N ARG A 97 -7.04 13.94 -3.88
CA ARG A 97 -5.80 14.64 -4.20
C ARG A 97 -4.92 14.76 -2.97
N ASP A 98 -3.62 14.73 -3.20
CA ASP A 98 -2.64 15.17 -2.22
C ASP A 98 -2.67 16.72 -2.09
N GLU A 99 -1.86 17.27 -1.19
CA GLU A 99 -1.75 18.72 -0.93
C GLU A 99 -1.17 19.47 -2.14
N ASP A 100 -0.45 18.79 -3.02
CA ASP A 100 0.10 19.34 -4.27
C ASP A 100 -0.92 19.29 -5.43
N GLY A 101 -2.10 18.72 -5.20
CA GLY A 101 -3.17 18.61 -6.18
C GLY A 101 -3.03 17.43 -7.15
N ASN A 102 -2.08 16.52 -6.92
CA ASN A 102 -1.90 15.29 -7.69
C ASN A 102 -2.98 14.27 -7.32
N ASN A 103 -3.62 13.70 -8.34
CA ASN A 103 -4.52 12.57 -8.19
C ASN A 103 -3.80 11.26 -8.55
N ILE A 104 -4.49 10.13 -8.40
CA ILE A 104 -3.91 8.81 -8.67
C ILE A 104 -3.27 8.65 -10.05
N LEU A 105 -3.78 9.32 -11.09
CA LEU A 105 -3.21 9.27 -12.44
C LEU A 105 -1.81 9.91 -12.51
N HIS A 106 -1.54 10.91 -11.67
CA HIS A 106 -0.20 11.49 -11.57
C HIS A 106 0.76 10.50 -10.90
N TYR A 107 0.29 9.74 -9.89
CA TYR A 107 1.06 8.67 -9.23
C TYR A 107 1.34 7.49 -10.17
N VAL A 108 0.39 7.13 -11.04
CA VAL A 108 0.60 6.16 -12.12
C VAL A 108 1.75 6.63 -13.03
N ALA A 109 1.80 7.92 -13.35
CA ALA A 109 2.83 8.49 -14.23
C ALA A 109 4.21 8.66 -13.54
N LYS A 110 4.29 8.59 -12.21
CA LYS A 110 5.58 8.62 -11.50
C LYS A 110 6.38 7.37 -11.83
N LEU A 111 7.70 7.54 -11.89
CA LEU A 111 8.64 6.43 -12.02
C LEU A 111 8.54 5.53 -10.78
N PRO A 112 8.48 4.19 -10.95
CA PRO A 112 8.41 3.27 -9.82
C PRO A 112 9.67 3.39 -8.95
N ALA A 113 9.51 3.12 -7.65
CA ALA A 113 10.60 3.20 -6.70
C ALA A 113 11.79 2.32 -7.11
N SER A 114 13.00 2.78 -6.79
CA SER A 114 14.26 2.20 -7.27
C SER A 114 14.48 0.74 -6.86
N HIS A 115 13.80 0.22 -5.84
CA HIS A 115 13.89 -1.19 -5.46
C HIS A 115 13.14 -2.12 -6.44
N HIS A 116 12.14 -1.62 -7.19
CA HIS A 116 11.59 -2.32 -8.35
C HIS A 116 12.54 -2.26 -9.56
N LEU A 117 13.32 -1.18 -9.68
CA LEU A 117 14.30 -0.98 -10.77
C LEU A 117 15.60 -1.78 -10.57
N ASN A 118 16.05 -1.94 -9.33
CA ASN A 118 17.28 -2.67 -8.98
C ASN A 118 17.15 -4.20 -9.13
N LEU A 119 15.94 -4.71 -9.38
CA LEU A 119 15.69 -6.11 -9.75
C LEU A 119 15.81 -6.36 -11.27
N VAL A 120 16.01 -5.31 -12.09
CA VAL A 120 15.86 -5.38 -13.54
C VAL A 120 17.15 -4.97 -14.27
N LEU A 121 17.64 -5.86 -15.15
CA LEU A 121 18.91 -5.78 -15.89
C LEU A 121 18.92 -4.74 -17.06
N GLY A 122 18.25 -3.58 -16.91
CA GLY A 122 18.28 -2.46 -17.89
C GLY A 122 16.90 -2.01 -18.43
N ALA A 123 16.90 -0.86 -19.12
CA ALA A 123 15.68 -0.15 -19.59
C ALA A 123 14.64 -1.00 -20.37
N PRO A 124 15.03 -1.95 -21.25
CA PRO A 124 14.04 -2.77 -21.99
C PRO A 124 13.17 -3.64 -21.08
N LEU A 125 13.74 -4.22 -20.03
CA LEU A 125 13.01 -5.08 -19.10
C LEU A 125 12.12 -4.28 -18.14
N GLN A 126 12.47 -3.02 -17.85
CA GLN A 126 11.60 -2.11 -17.10
C GLN A 126 10.33 -1.80 -17.90
N MET A 127 10.47 -1.47 -19.19
CA MET A 127 9.32 -1.23 -20.08
C MET A 127 8.40 -2.45 -20.19
N GLN A 128 8.97 -3.66 -20.28
CA GLN A 128 8.18 -4.89 -20.36
C GLN A 128 7.30 -5.12 -19.11
N ARG A 129 7.84 -4.86 -17.91
CA ARG A 129 7.10 -5.01 -16.66
C ARG A 129 6.01 -3.94 -16.50
N GLU A 130 6.30 -2.69 -16.86
CA GLU A 130 5.28 -1.63 -16.89
C GLU A 130 4.14 -2.02 -17.84
N MET A 131 4.44 -2.56 -19.03
CA MET A 131 3.41 -3.06 -19.96
C MET A 131 2.52 -4.15 -19.34
N GLN A 132 3.08 -5.09 -18.58
CA GLN A 132 2.29 -6.15 -17.91
C GLN A 132 1.41 -5.62 -16.79
N TRP A 133 1.77 -4.51 -16.17
CA TRP A 133 0.97 -3.88 -15.12
C TRP A 133 -0.20 -3.05 -15.68
N PHE A 134 -0.10 -2.58 -16.93
CA PHE A 134 -1.15 -1.82 -17.59
C PHE A 134 -2.23 -2.67 -18.29
N GLU A 135 -2.03 -3.98 -18.46
CA GLU A 135 -3.04 -4.92 -18.97
C GLU A 135 -4.03 -5.37 -17.88
#